data_AF-A0A509ELH9-F1
#
_entry.id   AF-A0A509ELH9-F1
#
_cell.length_a   1.000
_cell.length_b   1.000
_cell.length_c   1.000
_cell.angle_alpha   90.00
_cell.angle_beta   90.00
_cell.angle_gamma   90.00
#
_symmetry.space_group_name_H-M   'P 1'
#
loop_
_entity.id
_entity.type
_entity.pdbx_description
1 polymer ?
#
loop_
_entity_poly.entity_id
_entity_poly.type
_entity_poly.pdbx_seq_one_letter_code
_entity_poly.pdbx_strand_id
1 'polypeptide(L)'
;MVNIDPDLANWLSVGFSGSCCGGAQAEPGIIAAFDAWLADARACGVRVIESFAISLDQDGAAFRAGLRLPWSSGQDEGQVNRLKMLKRSMYGRAKLDLLRRRFLLAA
;
A
#
# COMPACT_ATOMS: atom_id res chain seq x y z
N MET A 1 15.54 29.48 4.47
CA MET A 1 16.00 28.68 5.62
C MET A 1 14.80 28.02 6.27
N VAL A 2 14.44 26.85 5.80
CA VAL A 2 13.66 25.88 6.57
C VAL A 2 14.57 24.66 6.62
N ASN A 3 15.04 24.33 7.82
CA ASN A 3 16.00 23.27 8.05
C ASN A 3 15.41 21.95 7.59
N ILE A 4 16.13 21.30 6.68
CA ILE A 4 15.94 19.90 6.30
C ILE A 4 16.54 19.08 7.43
N ASP A 5 15.75 18.23 8.07
CA ASP A 5 16.19 17.34 9.14
C ASP A 5 17.42 16.50 8.68
N PRO A 6 18.48 16.40 9.50
CA PRO A 6 19.72 15.72 9.13
C PRO A 6 19.68 14.19 9.28
N ASP A 7 18.51 13.54 9.42
CA ASP A 7 18.41 12.09 9.64
C ASP A 7 17.82 11.30 8.45
N LEU A 8 18.08 11.79 7.24
CA LEU A 8 17.81 11.05 5.99
C LEU A 8 18.85 9.96 5.70
N ALA A 9 19.89 9.82 6.53
CA ALA A 9 20.92 8.81 6.39
C ALA A 9 20.45 7.40 6.81
N ASN A 10 19.36 7.29 7.60
CA ASN A 10 18.92 6.00 8.11
C ASN A 10 18.00 5.22 7.13
N TRP A 11 17.38 5.89 6.15
CA TRP A 11 16.45 5.24 5.21
C TRP A 11 17.12 4.60 4.00
N LEU A 12 18.40 4.90 3.74
CA LEU A 12 19.18 4.27 2.66
C LEU A 12 20.00 3.06 3.14
N SER A 13 19.98 2.73 4.44
CA SER A 13 20.60 1.52 4.99
C SER A 13 19.65 0.32 5.07
N VAL A 14 18.36 0.50 4.80
CA VAL A 14 17.44 -0.62 4.54
C VAL A 14 17.62 -1.02 3.08
N GLY A 15 18.76 -1.67 2.84
CA GLY A 15 19.06 -2.31 1.58
C GLY A 15 17.90 -3.23 1.20
N PHE A 16 17.44 -3.07 -0.04
CA PHE A 16 16.66 -4.06 -0.77
C PHE A 16 17.58 -5.26 -1.06
N SER A 17 18.05 -5.91 0.01
CA SER A 17 18.77 -7.17 -0.03
C SER A 17 17.72 -8.24 0.21
N GLY A 18 17.26 -8.87 -0.87
CA GLY A 18 16.47 -10.08 -0.76
C GLY A 18 17.22 -11.10 0.08
N SER A 19 16.62 -11.52 1.20
CA SER A 19 16.80 -12.82 1.81
C SER A 19 15.92 -12.93 3.06
N CYS A 20 15.61 -14.18 3.41
CA CYS A 20 15.24 -14.65 4.73
C CYS A 20 13.77 -14.50 5.13
N CYS A 21 13.05 -15.60 4.89
CA CYS A 21 12.09 -16.16 5.83
C CYS A 21 12.39 -15.75 7.28
N GLY A 22 11.52 -14.92 7.86
CA GLY A 22 11.55 -14.53 9.26
C GLY A 22 10.21 -13.88 9.57
N GLY A 23 9.39 -14.53 10.38
CA GLY A 23 8.03 -14.11 10.68
C GLY A 23 7.98 -12.65 11.13
N ALA A 24 7.34 -11.81 10.34
CA ALA A 24 6.95 -10.48 10.80
C ALA A 24 5.86 -10.67 11.84
N GLN A 25 6.25 -10.59 13.11
CA GLN A 25 5.31 -10.39 14.18
C GLN A 25 4.78 -8.96 14.01
N ALA A 26 3.52 -8.86 13.62
CA ALA A 26 2.80 -7.61 13.70
C ALA A 26 2.91 -7.06 15.12
N GLU A 27 3.36 -5.82 15.26
CA GLU A 27 3.31 -5.12 16.53
C GLU A 27 1.84 -5.11 17.00
N PRO A 28 1.48 -5.85 18.08
CA PRO A 28 0.09 -5.97 18.52
C PRO A 28 -0.53 -4.62 18.88
N GLY A 29 0.31 -3.62 19.15
CA GLY A 29 -0.10 -2.24 19.39
C GLY A 29 -0.77 -1.56 18.19
N ILE A 30 -0.42 -1.91 16.95
CA ILE A 30 -1.01 -1.28 15.76
C ILE A 30 -2.46 -1.72 15.57
N ILE A 31 -2.75 -3.01 15.79
CA ILE A 31 -4.11 -3.55 15.69
C ILE A 31 -5.00 -2.95 16.78
N ALA A 32 -4.49 -2.85 18.01
CA ALA A 32 -5.22 -2.22 19.12
C ALA A 32 -5.47 -0.72 18.86
N ALA A 33 -4.49 0.01 18.31
CA ALA A 33 -4.65 1.40 17.94
C ALA A 33 -5.67 1.59 16.80
N PHE A 34 -5.69 0.68 15.83
CA PHE A 34 -6.69 0.67 14.76
C PHE A 34 -8.11 0.47 15.31
N ASP A 35 -8.30 -0.44 16.27
CA ASP A 35 -9.60 -0.66 16.92
C ASP A 35 -10.09 0.52 17.73
N ALA A 36 -9.18 1.16 18.48
CA ALA A 36 -9.50 2.38 19.21
C ALA A 36 -9.91 3.51 18.25
N TRP A 37 -9.15 3.70 17.18
CA TRP A 37 -9.48 4.68 16.15
C TRP A 37 -10.82 4.40 15.45
N LEU A 38 -11.13 3.14 15.17
CA LEU A 38 -12.41 2.73 14.58
C LEU A 38 -13.60 3.10 15.48
N ALA A 39 -13.46 2.94 16.79
CA ALA A 39 -14.47 3.35 17.76
C ALA A 39 -14.66 4.87 17.76
N ASP A 40 -13.57 5.64 17.78
CA ASP A 40 -13.61 7.11 17.75
C ASP A 40 -14.20 7.62 16.42
N ALA A 41 -13.81 7.04 15.29
CA ALA A 41 -14.26 7.43 13.96
C ALA A 41 -15.78 7.23 13.77
N ARG A 42 -16.37 6.25 14.46
CA ARG A 42 -17.83 6.02 14.49
C ARG A 42 -18.60 7.01 15.33
N ALA A 43 -17.95 7.65 16.29
CA ALA A 43 -18.56 8.58 17.23
C ALA A 43 -18.17 10.05 16.97
N CYS A 44 -17.44 10.33 15.89
CA CYS A 44 -16.87 11.65 15.63
C CYS A 44 -17.87 12.72 15.17
N GLY A 45 -19.13 12.34 14.87
CA GLY A 45 -20.19 13.26 14.45
C GLY A 45 -20.07 13.73 13.00
N VAL A 46 -19.07 13.26 12.26
CA VAL A 46 -18.87 13.57 10.84
C VAL A 46 -19.32 12.37 10.01
N ARG A 47 -20.52 12.45 9.42
CA ARG A 47 -21.13 11.32 8.69
C ARG A 47 -20.21 10.67 7.65
N VAL A 48 -19.37 11.45 6.96
CA VAL A 48 -18.45 10.91 5.96
C VAL A 48 -17.45 9.95 6.62
N ILE A 49 -16.88 10.35 7.75
CA ILE A 49 -15.92 9.55 8.52
C ILE A 49 -16.62 8.35 9.15
N GLU A 50 -17.82 8.53 9.69
CA GLU A 50 -18.61 7.42 10.27
C GLU A 50 -18.95 6.37 9.20
N SER A 51 -19.41 6.80 8.02
CA SER A 51 -19.70 5.89 6.91
C SER A 51 -18.45 5.17 6.39
N PHE A 52 -17.30 5.85 6.40
CA PHE A 52 -16.01 5.27 6.07
C PHE A 52 -15.58 4.23 7.10
N ALA A 53 -15.73 4.52 8.40
CA ALA A 53 -15.44 3.61 9.49
C ALA A 53 -16.35 2.37 9.46
N ILE A 54 -17.63 2.52 9.09
CA ILE A 54 -18.54 1.39 8.88
C ILE A 54 -18.04 0.50 7.73
N SER A 55 -17.64 1.10 6.60
CA SER A 55 -17.09 0.34 5.47
C SER A 55 -15.79 -0.38 5.84
N LEU A 56 -14.89 0.28 6.58
CA LEU A 56 -13.64 -0.33 7.03
C LEU A 56 -13.84 -1.50 7.98
N ASP A 57 -14.85 -1.46 8.84
CA ASP A 57 -15.15 -2.56 9.74
C ASP A 57 -15.72 -3.78 9.00
N GLN A 58 -16.49 -3.57 7.92
CA GLN A 58 -16.94 -4.64 7.04
C GLN A 58 -15.74 -5.38 6.41
N ASP A 59 -14.71 -4.63 6.02
CA ASP A 59 -13.44 -5.16 5.50
C ASP A 59 -12.40 -5.46 6.60
N GLY A 60 -12.81 -5.43 7.88
CA GLY A 60 -11.91 -5.41 9.03
C GLY A 60 -10.99 -6.62 9.13
N ALA A 61 -11.45 -7.80 8.69
CA ALA A 61 -10.61 -9.01 8.67
C ALA A 61 -9.43 -8.88 7.69
N ALA A 62 -9.65 -8.27 6.52
CA ALA A 62 -8.62 -8.03 5.53
C ALA A 62 -7.62 -6.97 6.01
N PHE A 63 -8.10 -5.89 6.65
CA PHE A 63 -7.23 -4.87 7.23
C PHE A 63 -6.38 -5.40 8.37
N ARG A 64 -6.95 -6.14 9.32
CA ARG A 64 -6.18 -6.78 10.41
C ARG A 64 -5.14 -7.76 9.85
N ALA A 65 -5.46 -8.49 8.78
CA ALA A 65 -4.51 -9.36 8.11
C ALA A 65 -3.41 -8.56 7.40
N GLY A 66 -3.74 -7.47 6.70
CA GLY A 66 -2.78 -6.59 6.04
C GLY A 66 -1.83 -5.89 7.02
N LEU A 67 -2.35 -5.44 8.17
CA LEU A 67 -1.55 -4.89 9.27
C LEU A 67 -0.68 -5.97 9.94
N ARG A 68 -1.11 -7.24 9.85
CA ARG A 68 -0.37 -8.35 10.46
C ARG A 68 0.77 -8.87 9.60
N LEU A 69 0.59 -8.84 8.29
CA LEU A 69 1.48 -9.49 7.35
C LEU A 69 2.57 -8.52 6.85
N PRO A 70 3.77 -9.01 6.55
CA PRO A 70 4.84 -8.17 5.97
C PRO A 70 4.63 -7.88 4.49
N TRP A 71 3.52 -8.32 3.90
CA TRP A 71 3.27 -8.20 2.47
C TRP A 71 2.73 -6.81 2.16
N SER A 72 3.41 -6.09 1.27
CA SER A 72 2.94 -4.82 0.73
C SER A 72 2.37 -5.02 -0.68
N SER A 73 1.36 -4.23 -1.03
CA SER A 73 0.86 -4.11 -2.40
C SER A 73 1.79 -3.29 -3.32
N GLY A 74 3.02 -2.99 -2.89
CA GLY A 74 3.91 -2.09 -3.64
C GLY A 74 4.39 -2.70 -4.96
N GLN A 75 4.62 -4.02 -5.00
CA GLN A 75 5.11 -4.69 -6.21
C GLN A 75 4.04 -4.74 -7.30
N ASP A 76 2.83 -5.16 -6.97
CA ASP A 76 1.67 -5.18 -7.87
C ASP A 76 1.26 -3.76 -8.30
N GLU A 77 1.25 -2.78 -7.39
CA GLU A 77 1.03 -1.38 -7.76
C GLU A 77 2.08 -0.87 -8.74
N GLY A 78 3.35 -1.24 -8.55
CA GLY A 78 4.44 -0.93 -9.47
C GLY A 78 4.23 -1.52 -10.87
N GLN A 79 3.87 -2.80 -10.95
CA GLN A 79 3.58 -3.46 -12.24
C GLN A 79 2.35 -2.85 -12.92
N VAL A 80 1.30 -2.54 -12.16
CA VAL A 80 0.09 -1.88 -12.67
C VAL A 80 0.42 -0.47 -13.16
N ASN A 81 1.24 0.29 -12.45
CA ASN A 81 1.66 1.63 -12.86
C ASN A 81 2.47 1.57 -14.16
N ARG A 82 3.40 0.61 -14.28
CA ARG A 82 4.16 0.36 -15.51
C ARG A 82 3.24 0.02 -16.69
N LEU A 83 2.25 -0.84 -16.48
CA LEU A 83 1.27 -1.18 -17.51
C LEU A 83 0.43 0.05 -17.91
N LYS A 84 0.02 0.87 -16.93
CA LYS A 84 -0.71 2.13 -17.16
C LYS A 84 0.15 3.13 -17.96
N MET A 85 1.43 3.26 -17.64
CA MET A 85 2.39 4.09 -18.38
C MET A 85 2.49 3.64 -19.84
N LEU A 86 2.65 2.34 -20.07
CA LEU A 86 2.72 1.77 -21.42
C LEU A 86 1.44 2.02 -22.24
N LYS A 87 0.27 1.89 -21.61
CA LYS A 87 -1.00 2.19 -22.26
C LYS A 87 -1.14 3.68 -22.60
N ARG A 88 -0.67 4.58 -21.73
CA ARG A 88 -0.67 6.03 -21.95
C ARG A 88 0.28 6.45 -23.08
N SER A 89 1.49 5.89 -23.14
CA SER A 89 2.43 6.18 -24.24
C SER A 89 1.92 5.74 -25.61
N MET A 90 0.91 4.87 -25.64
CA MET A 90 0.24 4.38 -26.84
C MET A 90 -1.09 5.09 -27.12
N TYR A 91 -1.37 6.21 -26.43
CA TYR A 91 -2.59 6.99 -26.56
C TYR A 91 -3.88 6.15 -26.41
N GLY A 92 -3.83 5.08 -25.60
CA GLY A 92 -4.96 4.17 -25.39
C GLY A 92 -5.33 3.29 -26.59
N ARG A 93 -4.55 3.30 -27.69
CA ARG A 93 -4.84 2.53 -28.92
C ARG A 93 -4.39 1.06 -28.85
N ALA A 94 -3.72 0.67 -27.78
CA ALA A 94 -3.18 -0.66 -27.61
C ALA A 94 -4.24 -1.64 -27.09
N LYS A 95 -4.51 -2.70 -27.87
CA LYS A 95 -5.29 -3.88 -27.43
C LYS A 95 -4.46 -4.72 -26.46
N LEU A 96 -5.12 -5.59 -25.69
CA LEU A 96 -4.48 -6.42 -24.65
C LEU A 96 -3.28 -7.23 -25.18
N ASP A 97 -3.38 -7.81 -26.37
CA ASP A 97 -2.29 -8.60 -26.97
C ASP A 97 -1.03 -7.77 -27.19
N LEU A 98 -1.20 -6.53 -27.63
CA LEU A 98 -0.09 -5.60 -27.90
C LEU A 98 0.52 -5.07 -26.60
N LEU A 99 -0.32 -4.78 -25.60
CA LEU A 99 0.14 -4.41 -24.25
C LEU A 99 0.94 -5.55 -23.61
N ARG A 100 0.44 -6.78 -23.69
CA ARG A 100 1.12 -7.97 -23.15
C ARG A 100 2.48 -8.16 -23.81
N ARG A 101 2.56 -8.11 -25.14
CA ARG A 101 3.83 -8.24 -25.88
C ARG A 101 4.84 -7.18 -25.45
N ARG A 102 4.42 -5.90 -25.41
CA ARG A 102 5.32 -4.81 -25.01
C ARG A 102 5.72 -4.86 -23.54
N PHE A 103 4.83 -5.28 -22.65
CA PHE A 103 5.13 -5.41 -21.22
C PHE A 103 6.16 -6.53 -20.99
N LEU A 104 5.99 -7.68 -21.63
CA LEU A 104 6.94 -8.80 -21.54
C LEU A 104 8.29 -8.48 -22.19
N LEU A 105 8.32 -7.72 -23.29
CA LEU A 105 9.56 -7.32 -23.95
C LEU A 105 10.33 -6.22 -23.20
N ALA A 106 9.66 -5.46 -22.35
CA ALA A 106 10.30 -4.42 -21.57
C ALA A 106 10.81 -4.94 -20.21
N ALA A 107 10.23 -6.05 -19.70
CA ALA A 107 10.56 -6.65 -18.42
C ALA A 107 11.94 -7.34 -18.44
#